data_AF-A0A0C3BNA3-F1
#
_entry.id   AF-A0A0C3BNA3-F1
#
_cell.length_a   1.000
_cell.length_b   1.000
_cell.length_c   1.000
_cell.angle_alpha   90.00
_cell.angle_beta   90.00
_cell.angle_gamma   90.00
#
_symmetry.space_group_name_H-M   'P 1'
#
loop_
_entity.id
_entity.type
_entity.pdbx_description
1 polymer ?
#
loop_
_entity_poly.entity_id
_entity_poly.type
_entity_poly.pdbx_seq_one_letter_code
_entity_poly.pdbx_strand_id
1 'polypeptide(L)'
;FKIKNVTGQKNNTRSRESQNRIDDKVKASQLQYCRACQAVMVLRGPGDWETALLVLNPGDVRALNERQLTEQEKVEERQVRARSDTNMGTTNEDNEDDLADIRVVAKPAEIGEGARRPSWIWFQTSGHEDMSDPLMQAALRVKWAKAKARADRWEEEVILLDEEMRRVLVFCGWKNTWWKEQIVNRPEGSVGVSPELVEGLSAYAESQAAMETALAMSFAGKW
;
A
#
# COMPACT_ATOMS: atom_id res chain seq x y z
N PHE A 1 -9.32 -3.92 -11.67
CA PHE A 1 -10.74 -4.23 -11.37
C PHE A 1 -11.55 -3.03 -10.88
N LYS A 2 -11.09 -2.22 -9.90
CA LYS A 2 -11.86 -1.07 -9.37
C LYS A 2 -12.08 0.09 -10.36
N ILE A 3 -11.08 0.43 -11.20
CA ILE A 3 -11.14 1.56 -12.15
C ILE A 3 -12.18 1.32 -13.27
N LYS A 4 -12.40 0.06 -13.66
CA LYS A 4 -13.41 -0.31 -14.69
C LYS A 4 -14.86 -0.08 -14.25
N ASN A 5 -15.13 0.02 -12.95
CA ASN A 5 -16.48 0.13 -12.39
C ASN A 5 -16.80 1.53 -11.83
N VAL A 6 -15.95 2.54 -12.07
CA VAL A 6 -16.24 3.92 -11.70
C VAL A 6 -17.18 4.52 -12.75
N THR A 7 -18.48 4.36 -12.56
CA THR A 7 -19.54 5.00 -13.36
C THR A 7 -20.34 5.95 -12.48
N GLY A 8 -20.46 7.23 -12.88
CA GLY A 8 -21.36 8.21 -12.23
C GLY A 8 -20.73 9.53 -11.76
N GLN A 9 -19.41 9.72 -11.82
CA GLN A 9 -18.74 10.96 -11.36
C GLN A 9 -18.61 12.08 -12.42
N LYS A 10 -19.29 12.00 -13.57
CA LYS A 10 -19.07 12.93 -14.69
C LYS A 10 -19.56 14.38 -14.43
N ASN A 11 -20.61 14.59 -13.62
CA ASN A 11 -21.26 15.91 -13.47
C ASN A 11 -21.16 16.54 -12.07
N ASN A 12 -20.04 16.38 -11.36
CA ASN A 12 -19.83 17.07 -10.08
C ASN A 12 -19.04 18.37 -10.26
N THR A 13 -19.59 19.32 -11.04
CA THR A 13 -18.91 20.59 -11.40
C THR A 13 -18.57 21.42 -10.16
N ARG A 14 -19.50 21.52 -9.19
CA ARG A 14 -19.30 22.29 -7.95
C ARG A 14 -18.19 21.72 -7.06
N SER A 15 -18.11 20.39 -6.94
CA SER A 15 -17.01 19.75 -6.21
C SER A 15 -15.68 19.94 -6.92
N ARG A 16 -15.67 19.87 -8.26
CA ARG A 16 -14.46 20.12 -9.06
C ARG A 16 -13.98 21.56 -8.95
N GLU A 17 -14.87 22.54 -8.99
CA GLU A 17 -14.52 23.95 -8.77
C GLU A 17 -13.92 24.17 -7.38
N SER A 18 -14.46 23.50 -6.36
CA SER A 18 -13.94 23.57 -5.00
C SER A 18 -12.54 22.96 -4.90
N GLN A 19 -12.30 21.82 -5.57
CA GLN A 19 -10.98 21.19 -5.68
C GLN A 19 -9.98 22.08 -6.43
N ASN A 20 -10.35 22.58 -7.61
CA ASN A 20 -9.52 23.48 -8.40
C ASN A 20 -9.12 24.72 -7.60
N ARG A 21 -10.05 25.31 -6.83
CA ARG A 21 -9.76 26.46 -5.97
C ARG A 21 -8.75 26.15 -4.88
N ILE A 22 -8.77 24.92 -4.35
CA ILE A 22 -7.78 24.46 -3.37
C ILE A 22 -6.43 24.28 -4.07
N ASP A 23 -6.41 23.61 -5.23
CA ASP A 23 -5.20 23.40 -6.02
C ASP A 23 -4.52 24.73 -6.41
N ASP A 24 -5.31 25.74 -6.81
CA ASP A 24 -4.81 27.08 -7.14
C ASP A 24 -4.18 27.76 -5.92
N LYS A 25 -4.78 27.60 -4.74
CA LYS A 25 -4.21 28.12 -3.49
C LYS A 25 -2.91 27.41 -3.13
N VAL A 26 -2.87 26.09 -3.28
CA VAL A 26 -1.65 25.29 -3.04
C VAL A 26 -0.53 25.75 -3.97
N LYS A 27 -0.82 25.95 -5.26
CA LYS A 27 0.13 26.48 -6.25
C LYS A 27 0.61 27.88 -5.89
N ALA A 28 -0.30 28.78 -5.53
CA ALA A 28 0.04 30.13 -5.12
C ALA A 28 1.00 30.13 -3.92
N SER A 29 0.70 29.33 -2.89
CA SER A 29 1.55 29.16 -1.71
C SER A 29 2.92 28.56 -2.06
N GLN A 30 2.95 27.54 -2.93
CA GLN A 30 4.19 26.94 -3.42
C GLN A 30 5.07 27.97 -4.14
N LEU A 31 4.51 28.73 -5.07
CA LEU A 31 5.24 29.77 -5.81
C LEU A 31 5.74 30.87 -4.87
N GLN A 32 4.91 31.28 -3.91
CA GLN A 32 5.30 32.28 -2.91
C GLN A 32 6.49 31.77 -2.07
N TYR A 33 6.45 30.52 -1.62
CA TYR A 33 7.53 29.90 -0.87
C TYR A 33 8.82 29.83 -1.69
N CYS A 34 8.77 29.35 -2.94
CA CYS A 34 9.94 29.25 -3.80
C CYS A 34 10.55 30.62 -4.09
N ARG A 35 9.72 31.64 -4.38
CA ARG A 35 10.18 33.02 -4.58
C ARG A 35 10.82 33.59 -3.33
N ALA A 36 10.24 33.33 -2.16
CA ALA A 36 10.81 33.77 -0.89
C ALA A 36 12.18 33.11 -0.63
N CYS A 37 12.31 31.80 -0.87
CA CYS A 37 13.59 31.09 -0.75
C CYS A 37 14.64 31.65 -1.71
N GLN A 38 14.28 31.93 -2.97
CA GLN A 38 15.18 32.55 -3.94
C GLN A 38 15.59 33.97 -3.50
N ALA A 39 14.67 34.78 -2.99
CA ALA A 39 14.98 36.11 -2.49
C ALA A 39 15.93 36.06 -1.28
N VAL A 40 15.70 35.13 -0.34
CA VAL A 40 16.59 34.91 0.81
C VAL A 40 17.98 34.48 0.34
N MET A 41 18.06 33.60 -0.65
CA MET A 41 19.34 33.18 -1.24
C MET A 41 20.10 34.36 -1.87
N VAL A 42 19.41 35.25 -2.58
CA VAL A 42 20.02 36.44 -3.19
C VAL A 42 20.48 37.45 -2.12
N LEU A 43 19.69 37.65 -1.06
CA LEU A 43 19.95 38.68 -0.05
C LEU A 43 20.97 38.26 1.01
N ARG A 44 20.92 37.00 1.46
CA ARG A 44 21.75 36.49 2.56
C ARG A 44 22.88 35.58 2.10
N GLY A 45 22.79 35.01 0.89
CA GLY A 45 23.67 33.94 0.45
C GLY A 45 23.42 32.62 1.20
N PRO A 46 24.21 31.58 0.92
CA PRO A 46 24.10 30.29 1.58
C PRO A 46 24.42 30.38 3.08
N GLY A 47 23.69 29.65 3.92
CA GLY A 47 23.92 29.64 5.37
C GLY A 47 22.93 28.78 6.15
N ASP A 48 22.94 28.91 7.49
CA ASP A 48 22.18 28.06 8.41
C ASP A 48 20.66 28.06 8.15
N TRP A 49 20.15 29.11 7.51
CA TRP A 49 18.74 29.22 7.14
C TRP A 49 18.27 28.15 6.14
N GLU A 50 19.17 27.55 5.36
CA GLU A 50 18.85 26.44 4.44
C GLU A 50 18.34 25.19 5.19
N THR A 51 18.73 25.02 6.46
CA THR A 51 18.23 23.93 7.29
C THR A 51 16.77 24.13 7.72
N ALA A 52 16.33 25.38 7.81
CA ALA A 52 14.98 25.76 8.21
C ALA A 52 14.04 26.02 7.00
N LEU A 53 14.58 26.44 5.85
CA LEU A 53 13.83 26.66 4.62
C LEU A 53 14.45 25.81 3.50
N LEU A 54 14.00 24.56 3.41
CA LEU A 54 14.47 23.60 2.42
C LEU A 54 13.93 23.93 1.01
N VAL A 55 14.70 23.57 0.00
CA VAL A 55 14.23 23.66 -1.39
C VAL A 55 13.00 22.75 -1.57
N LEU A 56 11.88 23.37 -1.97
CA LEU A 56 10.61 22.68 -2.17
C LEU A 56 10.55 22.04 -3.55
N ASN A 57 10.69 20.71 -3.62
CA ASN A 57 10.52 19.99 -4.87
C ASN A 57 9.03 19.81 -5.18
N PRO A 58 8.64 19.65 -6.47
CA PRO A 58 7.25 19.39 -6.85
C PRO A 58 6.66 18.18 -6.12
N GLY A 59 7.49 17.18 -5.86
CA GLY A 59 7.10 16.03 -5.06
C GLY A 59 6.68 16.41 -3.64
N ASP A 60 7.32 17.36 -2.98
CA ASP A 60 7.12 17.55 -1.53
C ASP A 60 5.72 18.09 -1.18
N VAL A 61 5.06 18.75 -2.14
CA VAL A 61 3.69 19.26 -2.02
C VAL A 61 2.69 18.11 -2.18
N ARG A 62 2.42 17.42 -1.06
CA ARG A 62 1.47 16.30 -1.00
C ARG A 62 0.64 16.39 0.27
N ALA A 63 -0.63 16.00 0.16
CA ALA A 63 -1.48 15.84 1.33
C ALA A 63 -0.90 14.78 2.26
N LEU A 64 -1.17 14.91 3.56
CA LEU A 64 -0.72 13.96 4.60
C LEU A 64 -1.10 12.50 4.26
N ASN A 65 -2.15 12.27 3.47
CA ASN A 65 -2.64 10.96 3.04
C ASN A 65 -2.16 10.47 1.66
N GLU A 66 -1.46 11.29 0.87
CA GLU A 66 -1.10 10.95 -0.52
C GLU A 66 0.36 10.51 -0.67
N ARG A 67 0.60 9.51 -1.53
CA ARG A 67 1.94 9.04 -1.89
C ARG A 67 2.37 9.57 -3.26
N GLN A 68 3.68 9.55 -3.53
CA GLN A 68 4.17 9.60 -4.91
C GLN A 68 3.60 8.41 -5.67
N LEU A 69 2.99 8.70 -6.83
CA LEU A 69 2.59 7.65 -7.74
C LEU A 69 3.81 6.89 -8.25
N THR A 70 3.70 5.57 -8.28
CA THR A 70 4.62 4.75 -9.08
C THR A 70 4.49 5.13 -10.56
N GLU A 71 5.57 5.04 -11.34
CA GLU A 71 5.54 5.39 -12.78
C GLU A 71 4.44 4.67 -13.55
N GLN A 72 4.13 3.43 -13.16
CA GLN A 72 3.01 2.66 -13.72
C GLN A 72 1.65 3.33 -13.44
N GLU A 73 1.41 3.80 -12.21
CA GLU A 73 0.18 4.50 -11.85
C GLU A 73 0.09 5.88 -12.52
N LYS A 74 1.23 6.58 -12.71
CA LYS A 74 1.28 7.81 -13.50
C LYS A 74 0.88 7.56 -14.95
N VAL A 75 1.39 6.47 -15.55
CA VAL A 75 1.06 6.07 -16.92
C VAL A 75 -0.41 5.68 -17.03
N GLU A 76 -0.95 4.92 -16.08
CA GLU A 76 -2.37 4.58 -16.04
C GLU A 76 -3.25 5.82 -15.91
N GLU A 77 -2.86 6.79 -15.07
CA GLU A 77 -3.57 8.06 -14.93
C GLU A 77 -3.53 8.87 -16.24
N ARG A 78 -2.37 8.97 -16.91
CA ARG A 78 -2.25 9.60 -18.23
C ARG A 78 -3.14 8.91 -19.27
N GLN A 79 -3.21 7.58 -19.26
CA GLN A 79 -4.06 6.82 -20.19
C GLN A 79 -5.55 7.03 -19.93
N VAL A 80 -5.98 7.13 -18.67
CA VAL A 80 -7.37 7.43 -18.31
C VAL A 80 -7.74 8.86 -18.72
N ARG A 81 -6.83 9.83 -18.52
CA ARG A 81 -7.01 11.23 -18.96
C ARG A 81 -7.09 11.34 -20.49
N ALA A 82 -6.17 10.73 -21.23
CA ALA A 82 -6.17 10.72 -22.70
C ALA A 82 -7.45 10.12 -23.31
N ARG A 83 -8.05 9.12 -22.64
CA ARG A 83 -9.36 8.55 -23.03
C ARG A 83 -10.54 9.47 -22.70
N SER A 84 -10.38 10.40 -21.76
CA SER A 84 -11.40 11.39 -21.39
C SER A 84 -11.39 12.60 -22.32
N ASP A 85 -10.20 13.05 -22.74
CA ASP A 85 -10.02 14.24 -23.59
C ASP A 85 -10.45 14.03 -25.04
N THR A 86 -10.49 12.79 -25.53
CA THR A 86 -10.98 12.48 -26.89
C THR A 86 -12.48 12.75 -27.09
N ASN A 87 -13.22 13.15 -26.04
CA ASN A 87 -14.66 13.39 -26.10
C ASN A 87 -15.08 14.81 -25.64
N MET A 88 -14.14 15.74 -25.47
CA MET A 88 -14.41 17.17 -25.24
C MET A 88 -13.50 18.00 -26.13
N GLY A 89 -14.11 18.84 -26.97
CA GLY A 89 -13.39 19.70 -27.90
C GLY A 89 -12.41 20.64 -27.23
N THR A 90 -11.29 20.83 -27.92
CA THR A 90 -10.25 21.87 -27.81
C THR A 90 -10.57 23.07 -26.91
N THR A 91 -9.78 23.22 -25.85
CA THR A 91 -9.42 24.52 -25.27
C THR A 91 -7.91 24.58 -24.99
N ASN A 92 -7.21 25.37 -25.82
CA ASN A 92 -5.89 25.99 -25.67
C ASN A 92 -4.77 25.18 -24.98
N GLU A 93 -3.86 24.66 -25.83
CA GLU A 93 -2.81 23.68 -25.51
C GLU A 93 -1.57 24.23 -24.78
N ASP A 94 -1.46 25.53 -24.52
CA ASP A 94 -0.14 26.11 -24.20
C ASP A 94 0.15 26.37 -22.71
N ASN A 95 -0.71 25.96 -21.76
CA ASN A 95 -0.46 26.15 -20.32
C ASN A 95 -0.85 24.97 -19.41
N GLU A 96 -1.26 23.81 -19.93
CA GLU A 96 -1.78 22.73 -19.08
C GLU A 96 -0.71 21.80 -18.49
N ASP A 97 0.48 21.72 -19.09
CA ASP A 97 1.50 20.75 -18.67
C ASP A 97 2.06 21.04 -17.25
N ASP A 98 2.19 22.33 -16.88
CA ASP A 98 2.64 22.73 -15.53
C ASP A 98 1.54 22.65 -14.46
N LEU A 99 0.27 22.67 -14.86
CA LEU A 99 -0.87 22.58 -13.95
C LEU A 99 -1.27 21.12 -13.64
N ALA A 100 -0.85 20.16 -14.47
CA ALA A 100 -1.22 18.75 -14.39
C ALA A 100 -0.52 17.98 -13.26
N ASP A 101 0.68 18.41 -12.85
CA ASP A 101 1.54 17.74 -11.87
C ASP A 101 1.17 18.03 -10.40
N ILE A 102 0.27 18.98 -10.14
CA ILE A 102 -0.16 19.42 -8.80
C ILE A 102 -1.66 19.12 -8.55
N ARG A 103 -2.38 18.46 -9.47
CA ARG A 103 -3.81 18.15 -9.26
C ARG A 103 -3.97 16.99 -8.26
N VAL A 104 -4.53 17.30 -7.08
CA VAL A 104 -4.83 16.37 -5.99
C VAL A 104 -6.11 15.59 -6.34
N VAL A 105 -6.00 14.59 -7.22
CA VAL A 105 -7.09 13.64 -7.46
C VAL A 105 -7.13 12.66 -6.30
N ALA A 106 -8.23 12.65 -5.53
CA ALA A 106 -8.47 11.67 -4.49
C ALA A 106 -8.44 10.25 -5.08
N LYS A 107 -7.33 9.53 -4.85
CA LYS A 107 -7.14 8.19 -5.39
C LYS A 107 -7.90 7.15 -4.56
N PRO A 108 -8.52 6.14 -5.19
CA PRO A 108 -9.11 5.02 -4.46
C PRO A 108 -8.02 4.28 -3.68
N ALA A 109 -8.35 3.89 -2.43
CA ALA A 109 -7.47 3.24 -1.47
C ALA A 109 -6.47 2.27 -2.12
N GLU A 110 -5.21 2.69 -2.11
CA GLU A 110 -4.06 2.00 -2.67
C GLU A 110 -3.59 0.87 -1.76
N ILE A 111 -2.92 -0.12 -2.34
CA ILE A 111 -2.36 -1.27 -1.64
C ILE A 111 -1.16 -0.82 -0.81
N GLY A 112 -1.24 -1.02 0.51
CA GLY A 112 -0.14 -0.84 1.48
C GLY A 112 0.19 0.61 1.85
N GLU A 113 0.00 0.97 3.13
CA GLU A 113 0.55 2.20 3.71
C GLU A 113 1.88 1.98 4.47
N GLY A 114 2.40 0.75 4.51
CA GLY A 114 3.51 0.36 5.41
C GLY A 114 4.85 1.08 5.20
N ALA A 115 5.17 1.48 3.96
CA ALA A 115 6.41 2.21 3.63
C ALA A 115 6.21 3.73 3.45
N ARG A 116 5.02 4.27 3.77
CA ARG A 116 4.70 5.68 3.49
C ARG A 116 5.35 6.60 4.53
N ARG A 117 6.17 7.54 4.06
CA ARG A 117 6.67 8.68 4.85
C ARG A 117 6.00 9.96 4.34
N PRO A 118 5.37 10.78 5.20
CA PRO A 118 4.85 12.08 4.76
C PRO A 118 6.01 13.00 4.36
N SER A 119 5.74 14.01 3.54
CA SER A 119 6.76 14.97 3.12
C SER A 119 7.28 15.80 4.29
N TRP A 120 8.50 16.32 4.16
CA TRP A 120 9.18 17.10 5.20
C TRP A 120 8.39 18.33 5.64
N ILE A 121 7.54 18.89 4.76
CA ILE A 121 6.65 20.02 5.05
C ILE A 121 5.69 19.75 6.22
N TRP A 122 5.41 18.47 6.54
CA TRP A 122 4.58 18.08 7.68
C TRP A 122 5.36 17.93 8.99
N PHE A 123 6.69 18.05 8.96
CA PHE A 123 7.57 17.90 10.12
C PHE A 123 8.24 19.22 10.54
N GLN A 124 8.29 20.22 9.67
CA GLN A 124 8.83 21.54 9.99
C GLN A 124 7.75 22.49 10.53
N THR A 125 7.45 22.37 11.81
CA THR A 125 6.75 23.44 12.52
C THR A 125 7.76 24.54 12.83
N SER A 126 7.96 25.47 11.90
CA SER A 126 8.45 26.79 12.28
C SER A 126 7.46 27.32 13.31
N GLY A 127 7.91 27.80 14.49
CA GLY A 127 7.08 28.08 15.68
C GLY A 127 5.98 29.16 15.54
N HIS A 128 5.50 29.41 14.33
CA HIS A 128 4.44 30.34 13.95
C HIS A 128 3.20 29.66 13.37
N GLU A 129 3.22 28.33 13.15
CA GLU A 129 2.01 27.59 12.79
C GLU A 129 1.24 27.19 14.06
N ASP A 130 0.01 27.66 14.16
CA ASP A 130 -0.87 27.36 15.28
C ASP A 130 -1.23 25.87 15.24
N MET A 131 -0.51 25.04 16.01
CA MET A 131 -0.85 23.64 16.25
C MET A 131 -2.25 23.46 16.89
N SER A 132 -2.91 24.57 17.24
CA SER A 132 -4.32 24.62 17.59
C SER A 132 -5.28 24.62 16.40
N ASP A 133 -4.82 24.61 15.14
CA ASP A 133 -5.71 24.49 13.98
C ASP A 133 -6.53 23.19 14.07
N PRO A 134 -7.87 23.28 14.20
CA PRO A 134 -8.72 22.10 14.34
C PRO A 134 -8.62 21.13 13.15
N LEU A 135 -8.34 21.64 11.95
CA LEU A 135 -8.21 20.82 10.74
C LEU A 135 -6.92 19.99 10.76
N MET A 136 -5.78 20.61 11.11
CA MET A 136 -4.51 19.90 11.31
C MET A 136 -4.64 18.83 12.41
N GLN A 137 -5.22 19.18 13.57
CA GLN A 137 -5.41 18.22 14.65
C GLN A 137 -6.30 17.04 14.25
N ALA A 138 -7.38 17.29 13.51
CA ALA A 138 -8.25 16.23 13.01
C ALA A 138 -7.49 15.30 12.06
N ALA A 139 -6.69 15.85 11.14
CA ALA A 139 -5.86 15.07 10.23
C ALA A 139 -4.82 14.21 10.96
N LEU A 140 -4.15 14.76 11.98
CA LEU A 140 -3.19 14.05 12.82
C LEU A 140 -3.84 12.93 13.64
N ARG A 141 -5.03 13.15 14.22
CA ARG A 141 -5.79 12.10 14.95
C ARG A 141 -6.16 10.94 14.04
N VAL A 142 -6.59 11.23 12.80
CA VAL A 142 -6.87 10.18 11.80
C VAL A 142 -5.61 9.38 11.47
N LYS A 143 -4.46 10.05 11.29
CA LYS A 143 -3.19 9.37 11.05
C LYS A 143 -2.76 8.50 12.21
N TRP A 144 -2.84 9.02 13.43
CA TRP A 144 -2.52 8.28 14.64
C TRP A 144 -3.43 7.06 14.78
N ALA A 145 -4.75 7.21 14.60
CA ALA A 145 -5.70 6.11 14.69
C ALA A 145 -5.42 5.01 13.65
N LYS A 146 -5.09 5.39 12.40
CA LYS A 146 -4.70 4.44 11.35
C LYS A 146 -3.38 3.74 11.66
N ALA A 147 -2.38 4.48 12.16
CA ALA A 147 -1.08 3.93 12.52
C ALA A 147 -1.20 2.96 13.70
N LYS A 148 -1.97 3.34 14.73
CA LYS A 148 -2.28 2.49 15.87
C LYS A 148 -3.02 1.21 15.44
N ALA A 149 -4.10 1.33 14.67
CA ALA A 149 -4.83 0.16 14.19
C ALA A 149 -3.97 -0.80 13.35
N ARG A 150 -2.94 -0.29 12.67
CA ARG A 150 -1.96 -1.12 11.97
C ARG A 150 -0.98 -1.79 12.92
N ALA A 151 -0.51 -1.07 13.95
CA ALA A 151 0.35 -1.64 14.98
C ALA A 151 -0.39 -2.76 15.75
N ASP A 152 -1.64 -2.50 16.16
CA ASP A 152 -2.48 -3.48 16.85
C ASP A 152 -2.70 -4.73 15.96
N ARG A 153 -3.03 -4.54 14.66
CA ARG A 153 -3.15 -5.67 13.72
C ARG A 153 -1.84 -6.42 13.53
N TRP A 154 -0.72 -5.72 13.43
CA TRP A 154 0.59 -6.36 13.27
C TRP A 154 0.91 -7.25 14.48
N GLU A 155 0.58 -6.80 15.69
CA GLU A 155 0.71 -7.61 16.91
C GLU A 155 -0.16 -8.88 16.83
N GLU A 156 -1.42 -8.74 16.40
CA GLU A 156 -2.30 -9.90 16.15
C GLU A 156 -1.73 -10.85 15.09
N GLU A 157 -1.21 -10.32 13.97
CA GLU A 157 -0.63 -11.11 12.88
C GLU A 157 0.59 -11.91 13.35
N VAL A 158 1.44 -11.35 14.21
CA VAL A 158 2.59 -12.07 14.79
C VAL A 158 2.12 -13.24 15.68
N ILE A 159 1.11 -13.02 16.53
CA ILE A 159 0.56 -14.07 17.39
C ILE A 159 -0.11 -15.16 16.54
N LEU A 160 -0.87 -14.77 15.52
CA LEU A 160 -1.53 -15.71 14.63
C LEU A 160 -0.53 -16.52 13.81
N LEU A 161 0.56 -15.92 13.33
CA LEU A 161 1.57 -16.61 12.56
C LEU A 161 2.29 -17.68 13.39
N ASP A 162 2.61 -17.40 14.65
CA ASP A 162 3.18 -18.40 15.56
C ASP A 162 2.23 -19.58 15.80
N GLU A 163 0.95 -19.28 16.06
CA GLU A 163 -0.08 -20.30 16.24
C GLU A 163 -0.36 -21.09 14.95
N GLU A 164 -0.33 -20.44 13.78
CA GLU A 164 -0.44 -21.10 12.48
C GLU A 164 0.73 -22.05 12.26
N MET A 165 1.96 -21.63 12.55
CA MET A 165 3.15 -22.49 12.43
C MET A 165 3.06 -23.69 13.37
N ARG A 166 2.63 -23.48 14.62
CA ARG A 166 2.36 -24.59 15.55
C ARG A 166 1.31 -25.55 14.99
N ARG A 167 0.21 -25.05 14.41
CA ARG A 167 -0.85 -25.87 13.81
C ARG A 167 -0.37 -26.65 12.59
N VAL A 168 0.47 -26.05 11.73
CA VAL A 168 1.04 -26.71 10.55
C VAL A 168 1.89 -27.91 10.97
N LEU A 169 2.74 -27.77 11.99
CA LEU A 169 3.55 -28.88 12.50
C LEU A 169 2.68 -30.00 13.08
N VAL A 170 1.68 -29.66 13.88
CA VAL A 170 0.71 -30.64 14.42
C VAL A 170 -0.06 -31.33 13.31
N PHE A 171 -0.48 -30.59 12.28
CA PHE A 171 -1.18 -31.14 11.13
C PHE A 171 -0.31 -32.13 10.36
N CYS A 172 0.94 -31.80 10.05
CA CYS A 172 1.86 -32.73 9.38
C CYS A 172 2.08 -34.00 10.23
N GLY A 173 2.20 -33.87 11.56
CA GLY A 173 2.28 -35.00 12.48
C GLY A 173 1.03 -35.90 12.43
N TRP A 174 -0.15 -35.30 12.52
CA TRP A 174 -1.42 -36.02 12.38
C TRP A 174 -1.58 -36.66 11.00
N LYS A 175 -1.17 -35.97 9.94
CA LYS A 175 -1.29 -36.46 8.56
C LYS A 175 -0.35 -37.65 8.32
N ASN A 176 0.85 -37.62 8.92
CA ASN A 176 1.76 -38.76 8.95
C ASN A 176 1.12 -39.99 9.61
N THR A 177 0.53 -39.82 10.80
CA THR A 177 -0.14 -40.94 11.49
C THR A 177 -1.34 -41.45 10.69
N TRP A 178 -2.11 -40.54 10.10
CA TRP A 178 -3.24 -40.90 9.24
C TRP A 178 -2.81 -41.75 8.04
N TRP A 179 -1.71 -41.39 7.36
CA TRP A 179 -1.15 -42.19 6.27
C TRP A 179 -0.71 -43.58 6.73
N LYS A 180 -0.08 -43.69 7.91
CA LYS A 180 0.30 -44.99 8.50
C LYS A 180 -0.92 -45.86 8.83
N GLU A 181 -2.00 -45.25 9.33
CA GLU A 181 -3.26 -45.95 9.58
C GLU A 181 -3.91 -46.47 8.28
N GLN A 182 -3.73 -45.78 7.14
CA GLN A 182 -4.26 -46.25 5.86
C GLN A 182 -3.64 -47.58 5.40
N ILE A 183 -2.40 -47.86 5.81
CA ILE A 183 -1.73 -49.14 5.54
C ILE A 183 -2.47 -50.27 6.27
N VAL A 184 -2.79 -50.07 7.55
CA VAL A 184 -3.47 -51.07 8.38
C VAL A 184 -4.91 -51.30 7.96
N ASN A 185 -5.61 -50.25 7.53
CA ASN A 185 -7.04 -50.31 7.18
C ASN A 185 -7.31 -50.97 5.81
N ARG A 186 -6.28 -51.35 5.04
CA ARG A 186 -6.41 -52.00 3.72
C ARG A 186 -5.64 -53.31 3.66
N PRO A 187 -6.01 -54.31 4.49
CA PRO A 187 -5.28 -55.57 4.55
C PRO A 187 -5.46 -56.42 3.29
N GLU A 188 -4.48 -57.30 3.07
CA GLU A 188 -4.57 -58.40 2.09
C GLU A 188 -5.86 -59.21 2.30
N GLY A 189 -6.60 -59.45 1.23
CA GLY A 189 -7.90 -60.15 1.28
C GLY A 189 -9.13 -59.24 1.27
N SER A 190 -8.95 -57.91 1.22
CA SER A 190 -10.04 -56.98 0.89
C SER A 190 -10.60 -57.27 -0.50
N VAL A 191 -11.94 -57.33 -0.64
CA VAL A 191 -12.60 -57.70 -1.90
C VAL A 191 -12.14 -56.78 -3.05
N GLY A 192 -11.50 -57.37 -4.06
CA GLY A 192 -11.04 -56.65 -5.26
C GLY A 192 -9.62 -56.08 -5.22
N VAL A 193 -8.79 -56.43 -4.23
CA VAL A 193 -7.41 -55.92 -4.11
C VAL A 193 -6.38 -57.03 -4.40
N SER A 194 -5.64 -56.91 -5.51
CA SER A 194 -4.48 -57.78 -5.83
C SER A 194 -3.36 -57.58 -4.79
N PRO A 195 -2.56 -58.60 -4.46
CA PRO A 195 -1.37 -58.45 -3.60
C PRO A 195 -0.43 -57.32 -4.08
N GLU A 196 -0.21 -57.18 -5.39
CA GLU A 196 0.64 -56.12 -5.96
C GLU A 196 0.08 -54.72 -5.68
N LEU A 197 -1.26 -54.59 -5.64
CA LEU A 197 -1.93 -53.34 -5.34
C LEU A 197 -1.83 -53.00 -3.84
N VAL A 198 -1.86 -53.98 -2.95
CA VAL A 198 -1.63 -53.77 -1.50
C VAL A 198 -0.22 -53.26 -1.26
N GLU A 199 0.77 -53.86 -1.91
CA GLU A 199 2.18 -53.43 -1.82
C GLU A 199 2.35 -51.99 -2.32
N GLY A 200 1.79 -51.67 -3.50
CA GLY A 200 1.85 -50.32 -4.06
C GLY A 200 1.16 -49.26 -3.20
N LEU A 201 0.00 -49.58 -2.61
CA LEU A 201 -0.71 -48.69 -1.69
C LEU A 201 0.08 -48.46 -0.40
N SER A 202 0.73 -49.51 0.12
CA SER A 202 1.58 -49.42 1.32
C SER A 202 2.79 -48.54 1.05
N ALA A 203 3.51 -48.78 -0.04
CA ALA A 203 4.67 -47.98 -0.45
C ALA A 203 4.29 -46.50 -0.67
N TYR A 204 3.14 -46.23 -1.29
CA TYR A 204 2.65 -44.87 -1.49
C TYR A 204 2.31 -44.18 -0.16
N ALA A 205 1.61 -44.87 0.75
CA ALA A 205 1.27 -44.33 2.06
C ALA A 205 2.52 -44.06 2.91
N GLU A 206 3.53 -44.93 2.87
CA GLU A 206 4.83 -44.70 3.52
C GLU A 206 5.56 -43.51 2.92
N SER A 207 5.58 -43.39 1.59
CA SER A 207 6.17 -42.24 0.91
C SER A 207 5.49 -40.92 1.29
N GLN A 208 4.15 -40.92 1.40
CA GLN A 208 3.39 -39.74 1.82
C GLN A 208 3.64 -39.41 3.29
N ALA A 209 3.70 -40.42 4.17
CA ALA A 209 4.05 -40.23 5.57
C ALA A 209 5.45 -39.59 5.70
N ALA A 210 6.44 -40.11 4.97
CA ALA A 210 7.80 -39.56 4.96
C ALA A 210 7.83 -38.10 4.46
N MET A 211 7.04 -37.76 3.44
CA MET A 211 6.90 -36.40 2.94
C MET A 211 6.36 -35.44 4.01
N GLU A 212 5.32 -35.83 4.74
CA GLU A 212 4.77 -35.01 5.83
C GLU A 212 5.79 -34.80 6.95
N THR A 213 6.60 -35.82 7.29
CA THR A 213 7.70 -35.66 8.25
C THR A 213 8.76 -34.69 7.74
N ALA A 214 9.13 -34.78 6.46
CA ALA A 214 10.10 -33.86 5.85
C ALA A 214 9.59 -32.41 5.81
N LEU A 215 8.31 -32.20 5.50
CA LEU A 215 7.66 -30.89 5.55
C LEU A 215 7.68 -30.32 6.97
N ALA A 216 7.30 -31.11 7.98
CA ALA A 216 7.35 -30.70 9.37
C ALA A 216 8.76 -30.28 9.79
N MET A 217 9.79 -31.07 9.47
CA MET A 217 11.19 -30.73 9.79
C MET A 217 11.67 -29.47 9.06
N SER A 218 11.31 -29.32 7.77
CA SER A 218 11.66 -28.15 6.97
C SER A 218 11.02 -26.87 7.53
N PHE A 219 9.74 -26.93 7.91
CA PHE A 219 9.04 -25.80 8.50
C PHE A 219 9.55 -25.48 9.90
N ALA A 220 9.80 -26.49 10.74
CA ALA A 220 10.38 -26.29 12.07
C ALA A 220 11.82 -25.76 12.03
N GLY A 221 12.58 -25.99 10.96
CA GLY A 221 13.93 -25.44 10.80
C GLY A 221 13.96 -24.01 10.24
N LYS A 222 12.86 -23.56 9.60
CA LYS A 222 12.72 -22.19 9.08
C LYS A 222 12.10 -21.22 10.09
N TRP A 223 11.33 -21.76 11.03
CA TRP A 223 10.67 -21.03 12.11
C TRP A 223 11.54 -21.06 13.36
#